data_AF-A0AAD7ZK25-F1
#
_entry.id   AF-A0AAD7ZK25-F1
#
_cell.length_a   1.000
_cell.length_b   1.000
_cell.length_c   1.000
_cell.angle_alpha   90.00
_cell.angle_beta   90.00
_cell.angle_gamma   90.00
#
_symmetry.space_group_name_H-M   'P 1'
#
loop_
_entity.id
_entity.type
_entity.pdbx_description
1 polymer ?
#
loop_
_entity_poly.entity_id
_entity_poly.type
_entity_poly.pdbx_seq_one_letter_code
_entity_poly.pdbx_strand_id
1 'polypeptide(L)'
;KKMLAILLTCLVIGSATGCSLPQPLNKTLDIEDAMGVWYIQYMRPNIPLESTILQCWRNVINKTDDGYQMTSSVYVNFIGIRFNLPITNGLEIKPGTGNQLISSVFGISSESTVVALLPDKYVIIGACIFGIPFYSIASRDVSPDTAEISDLVQSVGLQISDLTKNCDDPNHFNG
;
A
#
# COMPACT_ATOMS: atom_id res chain seq x y z
N LYS A 1 16.46 17.27 11.17
CA LYS A 1 15.35 16.67 11.96
C LYS A 1 13.99 16.71 11.25
N LYS A 2 13.70 17.66 10.34
CA LYS A 2 12.46 17.67 9.53
C LYS A 2 12.51 16.81 8.24
N MET A 3 13.69 16.51 7.70
CA MET A 3 13.84 15.66 6.49
C MET A 3 13.57 14.17 6.75
N LEU A 4 13.80 13.67 7.96
CA LEU A 4 13.62 12.24 8.28
C LEU A 4 12.12 11.87 8.41
N ALA A 5 11.28 12.84 8.77
CA ALA A 5 9.83 12.70 8.82
C ALA A 5 9.15 12.75 7.43
N ILE A 6 9.89 13.10 6.37
CA ILE A 6 9.39 13.11 4.98
C ILE A 6 9.70 11.78 4.28
N LEU A 7 10.75 11.08 4.72
CA LEU A 7 11.12 9.75 4.21
C LEU A 7 10.32 8.60 4.85
N LEU A 8 9.65 8.83 6.00
CA LEU A 8 8.81 7.83 6.67
C LEU A 8 7.36 7.78 6.15
N THR A 9 6.97 8.69 5.24
CA THR A 9 5.57 8.91 4.81
C THR A 9 5.35 8.56 3.33
N CYS A 10 6.18 7.67 2.78
CA CYS A 10 6.07 7.26 1.38
C CYS A 10 4.88 6.31 1.10
N LEU A 11 4.12 5.92 2.12
CA LEU A 11 2.70 5.65 1.92
C LEU A 11 1.94 6.83 2.51
N VAL A 12 1.05 7.40 1.69
CA VAL A 12 0.01 8.34 2.10
C VAL A 12 0.45 9.77 2.45
N ILE A 13 1.10 10.44 1.48
CA ILE A 13 0.86 11.87 1.19
C ILE A 13 0.49 11.99 -0.28
N GLY A 14 -0.81 11.91 -0.60
CA GLY A 14 -1.33 12.02 -1.95
C GLY A 14 -2.82 12.32 -1.93
N SER A 15 -3.26 13.25 -2.77
CA SER A 15 -4.68 13.48 -3.04
C SER A 15 -5.11 12.52 -4.15
N ALA A 16 -6.28 11.88 -4.07
CA ALA A 16 -6.82 11.13 -5.20
C ALA A 16 -7.14 12.03 -6.42
N THR A 17 -7.09 13.35 -6.24
CA THR A 17 -7.30 14.35 -7.28
C THR A 17 -6.00 14.62 -8.04
N GLY A 18 -6.10 14.69 -9.37
CA GLY A 18 -4.98 15.09 -10.25
C GLY A 18 -4.40 13.98 -11.14
N CYS A 19 -4.77 12.72 -10.92
CA CYS A 19 -4.40 11.60 -11.79
C CYS A 19 -5.64 10.82 -12.22
N SER A 20 -5.62 10.24 -13.42
CA SER A 20 -6.57 9.19 -13.80
C SER A 20 -6.08 7.86 -13.23
N LEU A 21 -6.76 7.37 -12.19
CA LEU A 21 -6.58 6.01 -11.68
C LEU A 21 -7.54 5.06 -12.42
N PRO A 22 -7.19 3.77 -12.57
CA PRO A 22 -8.11 2.76 -13.07
C PRO A 22 -9.45 2.77 -12.38
N GLN A 23 -10.48 2.40 -13.13
CA GLN A 23 -11.79 2.19 -12.55
C GLN A 23 -11.73 1.02 -11.56
N PRO A 24 -12.36 1.15 -10.38
CA PRO A 24 -12.41 0.08 -9.39
C PRO A 24 -13.16 -1.13 -9.94
N LEU A 25 -12.61 -2.34 -9.75
CA LEU A 25 -13.32 -3.59 -9.98
C LEU A 25 -14.49 -3.74 -9.00
N ASN A 26 -14.27 -3.36 -7.74
CA ASN A 26 -15.28 -3.38 -6.69
C ASN A 26 -15.90 -1.97 -6.55
N LYS A 27 -17.21 -1.84 -6.79
CA LYS A 27 -17.93 -0.55 -6.66
C LYS A 27 -18.14 -0.11 -5.22
N THR A 28 -18.08 -1.05 -4.28
CA THR A 28 -18.24 -0.77 -2.85
C THR A 28 -17.25 -1.64 -2.09
N LEU A 29 -16.50 -0.98 -1.22
CA LEU A 29 -15.54 -1.56 -0.30
C LEU A 29 -16.25 -1.84 1.02
N ASP A 30 -16.18 -3.07 1.48
CA ASP A 30 -16.30 -3.37 2.91
C ASP A 30 -14.89 -3.36 3.51
N ILE A 31 -14.67 -2.51 4.50
CA ILE A 31 -13.36 -2.42 5.16
C ILE A 31 -13.08 -3.65 6.04
N GLU A 32 -14.12 -4.38 6.45
CA GLU A 32 -13.95 -5.63 7.20
C GLU A 32 -13.30 -6.71 6.33
N ASP A 33 -13.61 -6.75 5.03
CA ASP A 33 -12.94 -7.63 4.05
C ASP A 33 -11.44 -7.33 3.89
N ALA A 34 -11.03 -6.09 4.20
CA ALA A 34 -9.64 -5.66 4.14
C ALA A 34 -8.87 -5.88 5.46
N MET A 35 -9.53 -6.32 6.54
CA MET A 35 -8.88 -6.54 7.84
C MET A 35 -7.86 -7.68 7.80
N GLY A 36 -6.91 -7.68 8.73
CA GLY A 36 -5.85 -8.69 8.86
C GLY A 36 -4.52 -8.25 8.26
N VAL A 37 -3.67 -9.23 7.94
CA VAL A 37 -2.29 -8.99 7.48
C VAL A 37 -2.23 -8.92 5.96
N TRP A 38 -1.42 -7.99 5.44
CA TRP A 38 -1.13 -7.78 4.03
C TRP A 38 0.36 -7.50 3.82
N TYR A 39 0.97 -8.18 2.87
CA TYR A 39 2.37 -8.00 2.48
C TYR A 39 2.42 -7.27 1.14
N ILE A 40 3.05 -6.11 1.08
CA ILE A 40 3.23 -5.39 -0.19
C ILE A 40 4.22 -6.18 -1.03
N GLN A 41 3.76 -6.60 -2.20
CA GLN A 41 4.53 -7.40 -3.15
C GLN A 41 5.15 -6.52 -4.23
N TYR A 42 4.39 -5.51 -4.70
CA TYR A 42 4.81 -4.62 -5.77
C TYR A 42 4.36 -3.18 -5.53
N MET A 43 5.12 -2.22 -6.06
CA MET A 43 4.79 -0.79 -6.00
C MET A 43 5.11 -0.06 -7.31
N ARG A 44 4.36 1.01 -7.60
CA ARG A 44 4.64 2.00 -8.67
C ARG A 44 4.95 3.36 -8.04
N PRO A 45 5.84 4.20 -8.61
CA PRO A 45 6.62 4.01 -9.85
C PRO A 45 7.64 2.90 -9.75
N ASN A 46 8.06 2.38 -10.92
CA ASN A 46 9.19 1.48 -11.04
C ASN A 46 10.48 2.21 -10.64
N ILE A 47 10.70 2.35 -9.34
CA ILE A 47 11.92 2.86 -8.73
C ILE A 47 12.81 1.64 -8.51
N PRO A 48 14.05 1.60 -9.00
CA PRO A 48 14.95 0.47 -8.79
C PRO A 48 15.04 0.10 -7.30
N LEU A 49 14.91 -1.19 -6.95
CA LEU A 49 14.97 -1.69 -5.57
C LEU A 49 16.24 -1.25 -4.82
N GLU A 50 17.37 -1.17 -5.53
CA GLU A 50 18.65 -0.70 -4.96
C GLU A 50 18.61 0.78 -4.54
N SER A 51 17.68 1.54 -5.10
CA SER A 51 17.41 2.93 -4.74
C SER A 51 16.25 3.08 -3.75
N THR A 52 15.52 2.00 -3.43
CA THR A 52 14.48 2.03 -2.42
C THR A 52 15.06 1.70 -1.05
N ILE A 53 15.10 2.73 -0.20
CA ILE A 53 15.46 2.61 1.23
C ILE A 53 14.42 1.80 1.99
N LEU A 54 13.20 1.66 1.46
CA LEU A 54 12.04 1.07 2.11
C LEU A 54 11.59 -0.17 1.33
N GLN A 55 11.66 -1.33 1.96
CA GLN A 55 11.38 -2.64 1.37
C GLN A 55 10.54 -3.49 2.33
N CYS A 56 9.99 -4.60 1.86
CA CYS A 56 9.31 -5.62 2.66
C CYS A 56 8.24 -5.03 3.62
N TRP A 57 7.29 -4.31 3.06
CA TRP A 57 6.22 -3.66 3.82
C TRP A 57 5.11 -4.62 4.19
N ARG A 58 4.81 -4.69 5.47
CA ARG A 58 3.71 -5.46 6.03
C ARG A 58 2.71 -4.52 6.68
N ASN A 59 1.45 -4.60 6.28
CA ASN A 59 0.35 -3.87 6.90
C ASN A 59 -0.52 -4.82 7.70
N VAL A 60 -0.99 -4.38 8.86
CA VAL A 60 -2.01 -5.06 9.65
C VAL A 60 -3.17 -4.10 9.84
N ILE A 61 -4.35 -4.47 9.36
CA ILE A 61 -5.57 -3.66 9.49
C ILE A 61 -6.47 -4.30 10.54
N ASN A 62 -6.80 -3.53 11.58
CA ASN A 62 -7.66 -4.00 12.68
C ASN A 62 -8.74 -2.97 12.99
N LYS A 63 -9.85 -3.45 13.57
CA LYS A 63 -10.88 -2.62 14.18
C LYS A 63 -10.50 -2.35 15.64
N THR A 64 -10.60 -1.10 16.05
CA THR A 64 -10.39 -0.62 17.42
C THR A 64 -11.64 0.14 17.88
N ASP A 65 -11.66 0.57 19.14
CA ASP A 65 -12.75 1.39 19.68
C ASP A 65 -12.89 2.74 18.96
N ASP A 66 -11.80 3.25 18.38
CA ASP A 66 -11.71 4.53 17.67
C ASP A 66 -11.94 4.39 16.15
N GLY A 67 -12.28 3.20 15.65
CA GLY A 67 -12.48 2.92 14.22
C GLY A 67 -11.48 1.92 13.66
N TYR A 68 -11.11 2.03 12.38
CA TYR A 68 -10.13 1.12 11.79
C TYR A 68 -8.73 1.73 11.87
N GLN A 69 -7.75 0.89 12.20
CA GLN A 69 -6.35 1.26 12.24
C GLN A 69 -5.53 0.34 11.35
N MET A 70 -4.54 0.93 10.68
CA MET A 70 -3.53 0.20 9.94
C MET A 70 -2.19 0.40 10.62
N THR A 71 -1.53 -0.70 11.01
CA THR A 71 -0.14 -0.69 11.47
C THR A 71 0.75 -1.22 10.35
N SER A 72 1.63 -0.37 9.86
CA SER A 72 2.64 -0.71 8.85
C SER A 72 3.96 -1.02 9.53
N SER A 73 4.58 -2.14 9.16
CA SER A 73 5.95 -2.52 9.46
C SER A 73 6.75 -2.44 8.18
N VAL A 74 7.80 -1.63 8.18
CA VAL A 74 8.62 -1.36 7.02
C VAL A 74 10.05 -1.76 7.31
N TYR A 75 10.65 -2.51 6.39
CA TYR A 75 12.07 -2.78 6.43
C TYR A 75 12.85 -1.63 5.79
N VAL A 76 13.66 -0.96 6.60
CA VAL A 76 14.52 0.14 6.14
C VAL A 76 15.93 -0.38 5.94
N ASN A 77 16.46 -0.30 4.71
CA ASN A 77 17.89 -0.53 4.45
C ASN A 77 18.61 0.81 4.33
N PHE A 78 19.19 1.27 5.44
CA PHE A 78 19.94 2.52 5.47
C PHE A 78 21.37 2.23 5.97
N ILE A 79 22.36 2.40 5.10
CA ILE A 79 23.78 2.16 5.41
C ILE A 79 24.01 0.72 5.93
N GLY A 80 23.29 -0.25 5.36
CA GLY A 80 23.38 -1.67 5.76
C GLY A 80 22.78 -1.98 7.14
N ILE A 81 22.23 -0.99 7.85
CA ILE A 81 21.48 -1.19 9.08
C ILE A 81 20.03 -1.42 8.72
N ARG A 82 19.47 -2.46 9.33
CA ARG A 82 18.14 -3.00 9.07
C ARG A 82 17.30 -2.83 10.33
N PHE A 83 16.18 -2.13 10.24
CA PHE A 83 15.26 -1.96 11.37
C PHE A 83 13.81 -1.89 10.90
N ASN A 84 12.91 -2.41 11.74
CA ASN A 84 11.47 -2.36 11.53
C ASN A 84 10.90 -1.08 12.16
N LEU A 85 10.18 -0.30 11.35
CA LEU A 85 9.48 0.90 11.81
C LEU A 85 7.96 0.63 11.85
N PRO A 86 7.35 0.50 13.05
CA PRO A 86 5.91 0.48 13.17
C PRO A 86 5.33 1.88 12.99
N ILE A 87 4.39 2.04 12.07
CA ILE A 87 3.63 3.27 11.84
C ILE A 87 2.14 2.93 11.95
N THR A 88 1.42 3.56 12.89
CA THR A 88 -0.02 3.35 13.05
C THR A 88 -0.79 4.54 12.50
N ASN A 89 -1.75 4.22 11.64
CA ASN A 89 -2.56 5.18 10.89
C ASN A 89 -4.03 4.92 11.18
N GLY A 90 -4.82 5.98 11.36
CA GLY A 90 -6.28 5.85 11.27
C GLY A 90 -6.68 5.54 9.82
N LEU A 91 -7.69 4.71 9.61
CA LEU A 91 -8.20 4.31 8.31
C LEU A 91 -9.72 4.44 8.28
N GLU A 92 -10.26 5.09 7.25
CA GLU A 92 -11.70 5.24 7.06
C GLU A 92 -12.08 5.21 5.58
N ILE A 93 -13.32 4.85 5.27
CA ILE A 93 -13.86 4.96 3.92
C ILE A 93 -14.33 6.40 3.71
N LYS A 94 -13.89 7.04 2.63
CA LYS A 94 -14.32 8.39 2.28
C LYS A 94 -15.82 8.42 1.99
N PRO A 95 -16.61 9.26 2.69
CA PRO A 95 -18.06 9.32 2.50
C PRO A 95 -18.46 9.56 1.04
N GLY A 96 -19.46 8.80 0.55
CA GLY A 96 -20.05 8.98 -0.78
C GLY A 96 -19.24 8.43 -1.96
N THR A 97 -18.08 7.83 -1.72
CA THR A 97 -17.20 7.30 -2.79
C THR A 97 -17.29 5.79 -2.93
N GLY A 98 -17.65 5.08 -1.87
CA GLY A 98 -17.78 3.63 -1.83
C GLY A 98 -16.47 2.86 -1.85
N ASN A 99 -15.37 3.41 -2.37
CA ASN A 99 -14.11 2.68 -2.55
C ASN A 99 -12.83 3.53 -2.33
N GLN A 100 -12.98 4.80 -1.95
CA GLN A 100 -11.83 5.62 -1.55
C GLN A 100 -11.59 5.48 -0.06
N LEU A 101 -10.32 5.44 0.32
CA LEU A 101 -9.86 5.37 1.69
C LEU A 101 -9.20 6.68 2.07
N ILE A 102 -9.50 7.16 3.27
CA ILE A 102 -8.73 8.20 3.94
C ILE A 102 -7.86 7.52 4.99
N SER A 103 -6.57 7.84 5.01
CA SER A 103 -5.65 7.36 6.04
C SER A 103 -4.95 8.52 6.72
N SER A 104 -4.90 8.56 8.04
CA SER A 104 -4.31 9.71 8.76
C SER A 104 -3.13 9.30 9.63
N VAL A 105 -2.00 9.99 9.45
CA VAL A 105 -0.73 9.73 10.16
C VAL A 105 -0.19 11.05 10.71
N PHE A 106 0.03 11.14 12.01
CA PHE A 106 0.53 12.36 12.67
C PHE A 106 -0.21 13.65 12.27
N GLY A 107 -1.52 13.55 12.03
CA GLY A 107 -2.37 14.68 11.61
C GLY A 107 -2.29 15.04 10.12
N ILE A 108 -1.60 14.25 9.30
CA ILE A 108 -1.57 14.38 7.84
C ILE A 108 -2.47 13.29 7.24
N SER A 109 -3.43 13.69 6.39
CA SER A 109 -4.39 12.77 5.78
C SER A 109 -4.06 12.45 4.32
N SER A 110 -3.98 11.15 4.06
CA SER A 110 -4.01 10.37 2.82
C SER A 110 -5.33 10.27 2.11
N GLU A 111 -5.45 10.45 0.79
CA GLU A 111 -6.51 9.81 0.03
C GLU A 111 -5.93 8.73 -0.89
N SER A 112 -6.59 7.56 -0.90
CA SER A 112 -6.28 6.47 -1.81
C SER A 112 -7.56 5.82 -2.34
N THR A 113 -7.45 5.03 -3.38
CA THR A 113 -8.56 4.36 -4.04
C THR A 113 -8.28 2.87 -4.04
N VAL A 114 -9.19 2.07 -3.51
CA VAL A 114 -9.15 0.62 -3.69
C VAL A 114 -9.60 0.33 -5.11
N VAL A 115 -8.64 -0.14 -5.93
CA VAL A 115 -8.85 -0.48 -7.34
C VAL A 115 -9.37 -1.91 -7.45
N ALA A 116 -8.84 -2.82 -6.63
CA ALA A 116 -9.28 -4.20 -6.57
C ALA A 116 -9.14 -4.73 -5.13
N LEU A 117 -10.14 -5.47 -4.66
CA LEU A 117 -10.05 -6.24 -3.42
C LEU A 117 -10.58 -7.65 -3.66
N LEU A 118 -9.69 -8.62 -3.46
CA LEU A 118 -9.97 -10.05 -3.33
C LEU A 118 -9.65 -10.41 -1.87
N PRO A 119 -10.64 -10.45 -0.96
CA PRO A 119 -10.43 -10.41 0.49
C PRO A 119 -9.41 -11.44 1.01
N ASP A 120 -9.42 -12.63 0.42
CA ASP A 120 -8.59 -13.77 0.83
C ASP A 120 -7.23 -13.84 0.12
N LYS A 121 -6.97 -12.97 -0.87
CA LYS A 121 -5.78 -13.09 -1.72
C LYS A 121 -5.01 -11.80 -1.92
N TYR A 122 -5.64 -10.79 -2.52
CA TYR A 122 -4.93 -9.64 -3.08
C TYR A 122 -5.71 -8.34 -2.90
N VAL A 123 -4.99 -7.23 -2.80
CA VAL A 123 -5.55 -5.88 -2.87
C VAL A 123 -4.66 -4.99 -3.74
N ILE A 124 -5.28 -4.16 -4.57
CA ILE A 124 -4.62 -3.09 -5.33
C ILE A 124 -5.14 -1.76 -4.83
N ILE A 125 -4.23 -0.93 -4.33
CA ILE A 125 -4.51 0.42 -3.86
C ILE A 125 -3.77 1.40 -4.78
N GLY A 126 -4.51 2.37 -5.31
CA GLY A 126 -3.98 3.48 -6.10
C GLY A 126 -4.02 4.79 -5.33
N ALA A 127 -3.04 5.66 -5.53
CA ALA A 127 -3.01 7.02 -5.03
C ALA A 127 -2.38 7.95 -6.08
N CYS A 128 -2.58 9.25 -5.93
CA CYS A 128 -1.91 10.25 -6.77
C CYS A 128 -1.09 11.16 -5.86
N ILE A 129 0.22 11.19 -6.09
CA ILE A 129 1.18 11.96 -5.29
C ILE A 129 1.86 12.93 -6.25
N PHE A 130 1.65 14.23 -6.04
CA PHE A 130 2.19 15.29 -6.91
C PHE A 130 1.89 15.10 -8.41
N GLY A 131 0.70 14.59 -8.76
CA GLY A 131 0.29 14.36 -10.15
C GLY A 131 0.89 13.09 -10.78
N ILE A 132 1.57 12.25 -9.99
CA ILE A 132 2.11 10.96 -10.42
C ILE A 132 1.24 9.84 -9.82
N PRO A 133 0.79 8.85 -10.61
CA PRO A 133 0.04 7.71 -10.08
C PRO A 133 0.98 6.72 -9.37
N PHE A 134 0.61 6.38 -8.14
CA PHE A 134 1.25 5.35 -7.32
C PHE A 134 0.27 4.19 -7.16
N TYR A 135 0.82 2.97 -7.20
CA TYR A 135 0.06 1.76 -6.91
C TYR A 135 0.84 0.92 -5.91
N SER A 136 0.11 0.24 -5.04
CA SER A 136 0.65 -0.84 -4.23
C SER A 136 -0.21 -2.07 -4.45
N ILE A 137 0.45 -3.20 -4.62
CA ILE A 137 -0.18 -4.51 -4.77
C ILE A 137 0.24 -5.29 -3.54
N ALA A 138 -0.74 -5.68 -2.72
CA ALA A 138 -0.49 -6.46 -1.52
C ALA A 138 -1.15 -7.84 -1.63
N SER A 139 -0.57 -8.81 -0.93
CA SER A 139 -1.10 -10.17 -0.83
C SER A 139 -1.23 -10.60 0.62
N ARG A 140 -2.15 -11.54 0.88
CA ARG A 140 -2.21 -12.29 2.15
C ARG A 140 -1.01 -13.21 2.33
N ASP A 141 -0.39 -13.64 1.24
CA ASP A 141 0.78 -14.50 1.23
C ASP A 141 2.07 -13.66 1.15
N VAL A 142 3.12 -14.15 1.79
CA VAL A 142 4.48 -13.60 1.75
C VAL A 142 5.17 -13.93 0.42
N SER A 143 4.80 -15.05 -0.22
CA SER A 143 5.34 -15.49 -1.53
C SER A 143 4.23 -15.97 -2.47
N PRO A 144 3.34 -15.06 -2.89
CA PRO A 144 2.27 -15.39 -3.83
C PRO A 144 2.79 -15.74 -5.22
N ASP A 145 1.94 -16.40 -6.02
CA ASP A 145 2.22 -16.67 -7.42
C ASP A 145 2.27 -15.37 -8.23
N THR A 146 3.41 -15.12 -8.87
CA THR A 146 3.64 -13.96 -9.72
C THR A 146 2.72 -13.92 -10.95
N ALA A 147 2.29 -15.09 -11.46
CA ALA A 147 1.36 -15.16 -12.58
C ALA A 147 -0.03 -14.64 -12.17
N GLU A 148 -0.53 -15.06 -11.01
CA GLU A 148 -1.81 -14.56 -10.48
C GLU A 148 -1.78 -13.04 -10.26
N ILE A 149 -0.66 -12.50 -9.74
CA ILE A 149 -0.49 -11.05 -9.59
C ILE A 149 -0.48 -10.36 -10.96
N SER A 150 0.24 -10.90 -11.95
CA SER A 150 0.28 -10.33 -13.30
C SER A 150 -1.11 -10.25 -13.92
N ASP A 151 -1.89 -11.32 -13.83
CA ASP A 151 -3.26 -11.37 -14.36
C ASP A 151 -4.17 -10.36 -13.67
N LEU A 152 -4.09 -10.24 -12.34
CA LEU A 152 -4.85 -9.25 -11.58
C LEU A 152 -4.48 -7.81 -11.99
N VAL A 153 -3.19 -7.50 -12.08
CA VAL A 153 -2.67 -6.18 -12.48
C VAL A 153 -3.14 -5.83 -13.91
N GLN A 154 -3.11 -6.78 -14.84
CA GLN A 154 -3.62 -6.59 -16.19
C GLN A 154 -5.14 -6.40 -16.23
N SER A 155 -5.90 -7.10 -15.38
CA SER A 155 -7.36 -6.99 -15.32
C SER A 155 -7.84 -5.58 -14.94
N VAL A 156 -7.01 -4.81 -14.24
CA VAL A 156 -7.26 -3.40 -13.89
C VAL A 156 -6.57 -2.41 -14.83
N GLY A 157 -6.05 -2.88 -15.97
CA GLY A 157 -5.42 -2.05 -16.99
C GLY A 157 -4.03 -1.52 -16.63
N LEU A 158 -3.33 -2.16 -15.69
CA LEU A 158 -1.94 -1.87 -15.33
C LEU A 158 -0.99 -2.89 -15.99
N GLN A 159 0.29 -2.58 -16.02
CA GLN A 159 1.34 -3.48 -16.52
C GLN A 159 2.30 -3.82 -15.38
N ILE A 160 2.62 -5.11 -15.20
CA ILE A 160 3.53 -5.55 -14.13
C ILE A 160 4.95 -4.99 -14.31
N SER A 161 5.36 -4.69 -15.54
CA SER A 161 6.64 -4.04 -15.86
C SER A 161 6.77 -2.60 -15.32
N ASP A 162 5.64 -1.95 -15.02
CA ASP A 162 5.61 -0.61 -14.44
C ASP A 162 5.77 -0.62 -12.92
N LEU A 163 5.89 -1.82 -12.34
CA LEU A 163 5.96 -2.05 -10.91
C LEU A 163 7.35 -2.56 -10.52
N THR A 164 7.83 -2.13 -9.36
CA THR A 164 8.99 -2.73 -8.69
C THR A 164 8.51 -3.72 -7.65
N LYS A 165 9.13 -4.89 -7.58
CA LYS A 165 8.96 -5.80 -6.43
C LYS A 165 9.37 -5.06 -5.14
N ASN A 166 8.61 -5.21 -4.07
CA ASN A 166 8.87 -4.50 -2.81
C ASN A 166 9.80 -5.30 -1.87
N CYS A 167 9.89 -6.62 -2.05
CA CYS A 167 10.68 -7.49 -1.19
C CYS A 167 11.33 -8.62 -1.99
N ASP A 168 12.65 -8.71 -1.94
CA ASP A 168 13.41 -9.77 -2.62
C ASP A 168 13.54 -11.03 -1.77
N ASP A 169 13.57 -10.88 -0.44
CA ASP A 169 13.62 -11.99 0.51
C ASP A 169 12.41 -11.94 1.47
N PRO A 170 11.44 -12.87 1.32
CA PRO A 170 10.24 -12.91 2.13
C PRO A 170 10.50 -13.12 3.63
N ASN A 171 11.68 -13.62 4.02
CA ASN A 171 12.02 -13.75 5.44
C ASN A 171 12.12 -12.40 6.17
N HIS A 172 12.32 -11.31 5.42
CA HIS A 172 12.41 -9.96 6.00
C HIS A 172 11.07 -9.41 6.50
N PHE A 173 9.93 -10.03 6.18
CA PHE A 173 8.64 -9.63 6.75
C PHE A 173 8.44 -10.05 8.22
N ASN A 174 9.29 -10.95 8.75
CA ASN A 174 9.20 -11.51 10.10
C ASN A 174 10.11 -10.83 11.13
N GLY A 175 10.83 -9.77 10.73
CA GLY A 175 11.80 -9.04 11.56
C GLY A 175 11.23 -7.89 12.38
#